data_AF-A0A5B0WRD5-F1
#
_entry.id   AF-A0A5B0WRD5-F1
#
_cell.length_a   1.000
_cell.length_b   1.000
_cell.length_c   1.000
_cell.angle_alpha   90.00
_cell.angle_beta   90.00
_cell.angle_gamma   90.00
#
_symmetry.space_group_name_H-M   'P 1'
#
loop_
_entity.id
_entity.type
_entity.pdbx_description
1 polymer ?
#
loop_
_entity_poly.entity_id
_entity_poly.type
_entity_poly.pdbx_seq_one_letter_code
_entity_poly.pdbx_strand_id
1 'polypeptide(L)'
;MKDTIYISFLFRPTLLVFFVLIGISGAARADTWQPVTSPEQLQQIMSDTRMSATLKEGITATGQYNADGTGTVSAWGETFQRRWHINADNTLCIDYGKRQDCLKVEQHTTRDGLYRATNLATGASQEFSVQRQGEPLVLTSPAARQGSAAAPSADELAKSLANPNTPLATLNFKLQYRTFDGDLPGASDESGTSLLFQPAFPFPLDNGDTVFFRPAFPIQFDQSIFEGEAGFDSVSGLGDIAFDLAYGRTNKETGLVWAAGMIASLPTATEDELGFDRWTAGPELLVAKLSANAVLGALTTYQTDFAGSGDLDVSTFTVNAIAIFLPGGGWNVGTVPIMTYDEENSQWTVPVNLQVGKTVILGGRPWKFGVEVNYYVEQADAFGPEWMVGFNFGPVVDNIFAGWF
;
A
#
# COMPACT_ATOMS: atom_id res chain seq x y z
N MET A 1 28.83 6.51 -46.74
CA MET A 1 29.46 6.10 -45.46
C MET A 1 28.66 6.83 -44.40
N LYS A 2 27.57 6.28 -43.85
CA LYS A 2 27.52 5.23 -42.81
C LYS A 2 28.62 5.42 -41.77
N ASP A 3 28.32 6.20 -40.75
CA ASP A 3 28.95 6.04 -39.44
C ASP A 3 27.86 6.04 -38.37
N THR A 4 27.94 4.99 -37.58
CA THR A 4 26.96 4.47 -36.63
C THR A 4 27.25 5.06 -35.27
N ILE A 5 26.27 5.74 -34.68
CA ILE A 5 26.32 6.21 -33.28
C ILE A 5 26.12 4.98 -32.38
N TYR A 6 27.18 4.60 -31.65
CA TYR A 6 27.11 3.61 -30.58
C TYR A 6 26.55 4.29 -29.32
N ILE A 7 25.29 4.02 -29.00
CA ILE A 7 24.73 4.27 -27.66
C ILE A 7 25.17 3.11 -26.78
N SER A 8 26.11 3.38 -25.87
CA SER A 8 26.55 2.42 -24.87
C SER A 8 25.65 2.54 -23.63
N PHE A 9 24.59 1.74 -23.58
CA PHE A 9 23.85 1.48 -22.35
C PHE A 9 24.70 0.55 -21.45
N LEU A 10 25.45 1.14 -20.53
CA LEU A 10 26.06 0.42 -19.42
C LEU A 10 25.09 0.45 -18.23
N PHE A 11 24.07 -0.41 -18.28
CA PHE A 11 23.33 -0.81 -17.08
C PHE A 11 24.28 -1.61 -16.18
N ARG A 12 24.72 -1.04 -15.04
CA ARG A 12 25.31 -1.81 -13.94
C ARG A 12 24.19 -2.21 -12.98
N PRO A 13 23.93 -3.51 -12.76
CA PRO A 13 22.99 -3.94 -11.74
C PRO A 13 23.76 -4.06 -10.42
N THR A 14 23.46 -3.21 -9.45
CA THR A 14 23.75 -3.50 -8.05
C THR A 14 22.44 -3.40 -7.28
N LEU A 15 21.61 -4.41 -7.49
CA LEU A 15 20.36 -4.60 -6.76
C LEU A 15 20.70 -5.24 -5.41
N LEU A 16 20.88 -4.41 -4.38
CA LEU A 16 21.02 -4.88 -3.00
C LEU A 16 19.64 -5.29 -2.48
N VAL A 17 19.40 -6.59 -2.40
CA VAL A 17 18.19 -7.18 -1.80
C VAL A 17 18.34 -7.10 -0.27
N PHE A 18 17.65 -6.16 0.37
CA PHE A 18 17.52 -6.13 1.83
C PHE A 18 16.44 -7.11 2.29
N PHE A 19 16.86 -8.23 2.86
CA PHE A 19 16.03 -9.09 3.70
C PHE A 19 15.92 -8.47 5.10
N VAL A 20 14.77 -7.88 5.44
CA VAL A 20 14.47 -7.52 6.82
C VAL A 20 13.68 -8.67 7.46
N LEU A 21 14.40 -9.48 8.23
CA LEU A 21 13.86 -10.38 9.23
C LEU A 21 13.46 -9.56 10.46
N ILE A 22 12.16 -9.51 10.78
CA ILE A 22 11.72 -9.19 12.14
C ILE A 22 10.84 -10.33 12.63
N GLY A 23 11.43 -11.14 13.50
CA GLY A 23 10.74 -12.16 14.27
C GLY A 23 10.42 -11.68 15.69
N ILE A 24 9.11 -11.73 16.01
CA ILE A 24 8.43 -12.23 17.24
C ILE A 24 8.87 -11.60 18.60
N SER A 25 8.01 -11.24 19.58
CA SER A 25 6.67 -11.72 19.94
C SER A 25 6.03 -10.83 21.03
N GLY A 26 4.70 -10.77 21.05
CA GLY A 26 3.90 -10.23 22.16
C GLY A 26 2.41 -10.64 22.15
N ALA A 27 2.12 -11.87 21.74
CA ALA A 27 1.01 -12.74 22.18
C ALA A 27 -0.44 -12.16 22.33
N ALA A 28 -1.17 -12.01 21.22
CA ALA A 28 -2.47 -12.68 21.11
C ALA A 28 -2.24 -13.86 20.16
N ARG A 29 -2.52 -15.11 20.58
CA ARG A 29 -2.40 -16.26 19.67
C ARG A 29 -3.46 -16.12 18.59
N ALA A 30 -3.10 -15.50 17.46
CA ALA A 30 -3.86 -15.56 16.24
C ALA A 30 -3.91 -17.04 15.82
N ASP A 31 -5.12 -17.59 15.73
CA ASP A 31 -5.31 -18.95 15.24
C ASP A 31 -4.76 -18.99 13.81
N THR A 32 -3.78 -19.86 13.54
CA THR A 32 -3.06 -19.91 12.25
C THR A 32 -3.93 -20.44 11.11
N TRP A 33 -5.19 -20.74 11.41
CA TRP A 33 -6.17 -21.41 10.58
C TRP A 33 -7.42 -20.53 10.43
N GLN A 34 -7.80 -20.26 9.19
CA GLN A 34 -9.02 -19.52 8.86
C GLN A 34 -10.10 -20.48 8.37
N PRO A 35 -11.34 -20.44 8.90
CA PRO A 35 -12.41 -21.33 8.46
C PRO A 35 -12.85 -21.00 7.02
N VAL A 36 -13.04 -22.05 6.22
CA VAL A 36 -13.61 -21.99 4.89
C VAL A 36 -15.08 -22.38 5.00
N THR A 37 -15.98 -21.41 4.88
CA THR A 37 -17.42 -21.60 5.12
C THR A 37 -18.29 -21.36 3.90
N SER A 38 -17.77 -20.75 2.83
CA SER A 38 -18.54 -20.52 1.60
C SER A 38 -18.64 -21.82 0.79
N PRO A 39 -19.84 -22.18 0.28
CA PRO A 39 -20.01 -23.34 -0.56
C PRO A 39 -19.20 -23.21 -1.87
N GLU A 40 -19.06 -22.01 -2.42
CA GLU A 40 -18.22 -21.75 -3.60
C GLU A 40 -16.74 -22.01 -3.32
N GLN A 41 -16.25 -21.59 -2.14
CA GLN A 41 -14.88 -21.84 -1.71
C GLN A 41 -14.62 -23.34 -1.46
N LEU A 42 -15.53 -24.02 -0.79
CA LEU A 42 -15.46 -25.48 -0.61
C LEU A 42 -15.48 -26.21 -1.96
N GLN A 43 -16.31 -25.75 -2.90
CA GLN A 43 -16.33 -26.28 -4.26
C GLN A 43 -15.00 -26.02 -4.98
N GLN A 44 -14.37 -24.86 -4.79
CA GLN A 44 -13.04 -24.60 -5.33
C GLN A 44 -11.96 -25.49 -4.72
N ILE A 45 -12.05 -25.88 -3.44
CA ILE A 45 -11.10 -26.83 -2.86
C ILE A 45 -11.23 -28.20 -3.53
N MET A 46 -12.44 -28.63 -3.86
CA MET A 46 -12.71 -29.99 -4.34
C MET A 46 -12.66 -30.16 -5.86
N SER A 47 -13.04 -29.14 -6.63
CA SER A 47 -13.17 -29.26 -8.09
C SER A 47 -11.83 -29.18 -8.82
N ASP A 48 -11.48 -30.28 -9.49
CA ASP A 48 -10.31 -30.41 -10.36
C ASP A 48 -8.99 -30.12 -9.62
N THR A 49 -8.89 -30.64 -8.40
CA THR A 49 -7.74 -30.46 -7.51
C THR A 49 -7.05 -31.78 -7.19
N ARG A 50 -5.74 -31.67 -6.97
CA ARG A 50 -4.91 -32.73 -6.43
C ARG A 50 -4.58 -32.41 -4.98
N MET A 51 -4.83 -33.36 -4.10
CA MET A 51 -4.59 -33.22 -2.66
C MET A 51 -3.50 -34.18 -2.20
N SER A 52 -2.68 -33.79 -1.24
CA SER A 52 -1.68 -34.69 -0.64
C SER A 52 -1.62 -34.54 0.88
N ALA A 53 -1.58 -35.66 1.60
CA ALA A 53 -1.50 -35.68 3.06
C ALA A 53 -0.49 -36.73 3.52
N THR A 54 0.35 -36.39 4.50
CA THR A 54 1.25 -37.35 5.15
C THR A 54 0.48 -38.11 6.23
N LEU A 55 0.41 -39.44 6.07
CA LEU A 55 -0.32 -40.31 7.00
C LEU A 55 0.58 -40.81 8.13
N LYS A 56 1.83 -41.12 7.81
CA LYS A 56 2.93 -41.43 8.73
C LYS A 56 4.25 -41.22 8.00
N GLU A 57 5.36 -41.26 8.73
CA GLU A 57 6.69 -41.09 8.16
C GLU A 57 6.91 -42.04 6.95
N GLY A 58 7.30 -41.46 5.82
CA GLY A 58 7.50 -42.18 4.55
C GLY A 58 6.23 -42.56 3.79
N ILE A 59 5.02 -42.22 4.26
CA ILE A 59 3.75 -42.56 3.60
C ILE A 59 2.88 -41.33 3.36
N THR A 60 2.65 -41.05 2.08
CA THR A 60 1.78 -39.96 1.61
C THR A 60 0.56 -40.53 0.90
N ALA A 61 -0.62 -40.07 1.28
CA ALA A 61 -1.84 -40.26 0.51
C ALA A 61 -1.98 -39.15 -0.53
N THR A 62 -2.34 -39.51 -1.76
CA THR A 62 -2.65 -38.55 -2.82
C THR A 62 -4.11 -38.70 -3.23
N GLY A 63 -4.87 -37.60 -3.20
CA GLY A 63 -6.23 -37.52 -3.70
C GLY A 63 -6.32 -36.76 -5.03
N GLN A 64 -7.22 -37.18 -5.91
CA GLN A 64 -7.65 -36.42 -7.09
C GLN A 64 -9.16 -36.27 -7.02
N TYR A 65 -9.65 -35.03 -6.99
CA TYR A 65 -11.08 -34.71 -6.92
C TYR A 65 -11.51 -33.92 -8.16
N ASN A 66 -12.72 -34.21 -8.64
CA ASN A 66 -13.27 -33.70 -9.89
C ASN A 66 -14.51 -32.83 -9.61
N ALA A 67 -14.78 -31.88 -10.50
CA ALA A 67 -15.93 -30.98 -10.40
C ALA A 67 -17.31 -31.67 -10.39
N ASP A 68 -17.40 -32.91 -10.86
CA ASP A 68 -18.64 -33.70 -10.95
C ASP A 68 -19.04 -34.42 -9.63
N GLY A 69 -18.31 -34.15 -8.53
CA GLY A 69 -18.56 -34.78 -7.24
C GLY A 69 -17.84 -36.12 -7.06
N THR A 70 -17.01 -36.55 -8.00
CA THR A 70 -16.21 -37.78 -7.88
C THR A 70 -14.77 -37.48 -7.43
N GLY A 71 -14.09 -38.50 -6.91
CA GLY A 71 -12.67 -38.43 -6.62
C GLY A 71 -12.06 -39.80 -6.35
N THR A 72 -10.73 -39.83 -6.27
CA THR A 72 -9.96 -41.02 -5.90
C THR A 72 -8.92 -40.65 -4.87
N VAL A 73 -8.58 -41.57 -3.98
CA VAL A 73 -7.48 -41.43 -3.04
C VAL A 73 -6.59 -42.66 -3.16
N SER A 74 -5.30 -42.46 -3.42
CA SER A 74 -4.30 -43.52 -3.50
C SER A 74 -3.38 -43.46 -2.28
N ALA A 75 -3.23 -44.59 -1.58
CA ALA A 75 -2.32 -44.77 -0.46
C ALA A 75 -1.95 -46.26 -0.36
N TRP A 76 -0.74 -46.57 0.09
CA TRP A 76 -0.25 -47.96 0.24
C TRP A 76 -0.36 -48.84 -1.02
N GLY A 77 -0.26 -48.24 -2.21
CA GLY A 77 -0.35 -48.97 -3.48
C GLY A 77 -1.77 -49.35 -3.91
N GLU A 78 -2.79 -48.95 -3.15
CA GLU A 78 -4.20 -49.16 -3.46
C GLU A 78 -4.88 -47.81 -3.77
N THR A 79 -5.95 -47.85 -4.58
CA THR A 79 -6.72 -46.67 -4.97
C THR A 79 -8.18 -46.84 -4.58
N PHE A 80 -8.69 -45.89 -3.82
CA PHE A 80 -10.05 -45.91 -3.29
C PHE A 80 -10.91 -44.84 -3.96
N GLN A 81 -12.10 -45.23 -4.40
CA GLN A 81 -13.09 -44.30 -4.95
C GLN A 81 -13.72 -43.46 -3.83
N ARG A 82 -14.00 -42.19 -4.13
CA ARG A 82 -14.67 -41.22 -3.27
C ARG A 82 -15.77 -40.51 -4.04
N ARG A 83 -16.81 -40.12 -3.34
CA ARG A 83 -17.71 -39.05 -3.79
C ARG A 83 -17.72 -37.96 -2.75
N TRP A 84 -17.97 -36.74 -3.20
CA TRP A 84 -18.06 -35.57 -2.34
C TRP A 84 -19.25 -34.71 -2.76
N HIS A 85 -19.81 -34.00 -1.80
CA HIS A 85 -20.86 -33.02 -2.02
C HIS A 85 -20.86 -32.00 -0.88
N ILE A 86 -21.56 -30.89 -1.10
CA ILE A 86 -21.77 -29.84 -0.10
C ILE A 86 -23.26 -29.86 0.25
N ASN A 87 -23.57 -30.00 1.53
CA ASN A 87 -24.94 -30.00 2.04
C ASN A 87 -25.54 -28.59 2.01
N ALA A 88 -26.87 -28.51 2.17
CA ALA A 88 -27.60 -27.24 2.19
C ALA A 88 -27.19 -26.30 3.35
N ASP A 89 -26.53 -26.84 4.38
CA ASP A 89 -25.96 -26.09 5.51
C ASP A 89 -24.49 -25.66 5.27
N ASN A 90 -24.01 -25.76 4.03
CA ASN A 90 -22.64 -25.46 3.61
C ASN A 90 -21.57 -26.39 4.22
N THR A 91 -21.95 -27.58 4.67
CA THR A 91 -21.00 -28.58 5.16
C THR A 91 -20.46 -29.45 4.01
N LEU A 92 -19.14 -29.58 3.90
CA LEU A 92 -18.50 -30.51 2.96
C LEU A 92 -18.55 -31.94 3.51
N CYS A 93 -19.07 -32.89 2.73
CA CYS A 93 -19.14 -34.29 3.10
C CYS A 93 -18.49 -35.19 2.04
N ILE A 94 -17.84 -36.27 2.51
CA ILE A 94 -17.20 -37.30 1.68
C ILE A 94 -17.89 -38.64 1.94
N ASP A 95 -18.29 -39.31 0.86
CA ASP A 95 -18.92 -40.62 0.90
C ASP A 95 -17.89 -41.74 0.68
N TYR A 96 -17.93 -42.72 1.59
CA TYR A 96 -17.15 -43.95 1.63
C TYR A 96 -18.08 -45.15 1.41
N GLY A 97 -18.80 -45.16 0.29
CA GLY A 97 -19.80 -46.19 0.00
C GLY A 97 -21.06 -46.01 0.85
N LYS A 98 -21.18 -46.77 1.95
CA LYS A 98 -22.33 -46.70 2.88
C LYS A 98 -22.12 -45.77 4.06
N ARG A 99 -20.89 -45.29 4.27
CA ARG A 99 -20.52 -44.36 5.33
C ARG A 99 -20.28 -42.99 4.74
N GLN A 100 -20.62 -41.94 5.48
CA GLN A 100 -20.38 -40.55 5.13
C GLN A 100 -19.69 -39.85 6.29
N ASP A 101 -18.67 -39.06 5.99
CA ASP A 101 -18.02 -38.18 6.97
C ASP A 101 -18.11 -36.74 6.49
N CYS A 102 -18.53 -35.83 7.38
CA CYS A 102 -18.62 -34.40 7.11
C CYS A 102 -17.51 -33.65 7.82
N LEU A 103 -16.98 -32.61 7.17
CA LEU A 103 -15.72 -31.98 7.49
C LEU A 103 -15.88 -30.48 7.67
N LYS A 104 -15.25 -29.93 8.71
CA LYS A 104 -14.89 -28.51 8.80
C LYS A 104 -13.56 -28.32 8.08
N VAL A 105 -13.48 -27.40 7.13
CA VAL A 105 -12.25 -27.09 6.40
C VAL A 105 -11.71 -25.73 6.81
N GLU A 106 -10.40 -25.65 7.01
CA GLU A 106 -9.68 -24.43 7.36
C GLU A 106 -8.45 -24.28 6.48
N GLN A 107 -8.13 -23.05 6.10
CA GLN A 107 -6.94 -22.72 5.33
C GLN A 107 -5.84 -22.17 6.25
N HIS A 108 -4.60 -22.55 6.00
CA HIS A 108 -3.46 -22.01 6.72
C HIS A 108 -3.19 -20.56 6.27
N THR A 109 -2.98 -19.66 7.23
CA THR A 109 -2.82 -18.22 6.96
C THR A 109 -1.51 -17.82 6.30
N THR A 110 -0.45 -18.62 6.46
CA THR A 110 0.90 -18.29 5.97
C THR A 110 1.54 -19.36 5.08
N ARG A 111 0.88 -20.49 4.83
CA ARG A 111 1.41 -21.61 4.05
C ARG A 111 0.48 -21.85 2.86
N ASP A 112 0.91 -21.44 1.68
CA ASP A 112 0.10 -21.52 0.47
C ASP A 112 -0.27 -22.95 0.12
N GLY A 113 -1.53 -23.14 -0.26
CA GLY A 113 -2.07 -24.46 -0.57
C GLY A 113 -2.22 -25.39 0.62
N LEU A 114 -1.95 -24.98 1.86
CA LEU A 114 -2.10 -25.84 3.04
C LEU A 114 -3.48 -25.66 3.70
N TYR A 115 -4.13 -26.79 3.95
CA TYR A 115 -5.46 -26.86 4.55
C TYR A 115 -5.50 -27.88 5.69
N ARG A 116 -6.49 -27.74 6.56
CA ARG A 116 -6.84 -28.68 7.63
C ARG A 116 -8.29 -29.04 7.50
N ALA A 117 -8.58 -30.34 7.51
CA ALA A 117 -9.93 -30.87 7.60
C ALA A 117 -10.13 -31.50 8.97
N THR A 118 -11.23 -31.16 9.63
CA THR A 118 -11.62 -31.75 10.92
C THR A 118 -12.95 -32.47 10.76
N ASN A 119 -12.97 -33.75 11.08
CA ASN A 119 -14.20 -34.55 11.04
C ASN A 119 -15.16 -34.07 12.14
N LEU A 120 -16.39 -33.73 11.77
CA LEU A 120 -17.38 -33.17 12.68
C LEU A 120 -17.92 -34.17 13.70
N ALA A 121 -17.90 -35.47 13.39
CA ALA A 121 -18.39 -36.52 14.28
C ALA A 121 -17.31 -37.00 15.26
N THR A 122 -16.04 -37.09 14.82
CA THR A 122 -14.96 -37.67 15.63
C THR A 122 -13.99 -36.63 16.20
N GLY A 123 -14.01 -35.39 15.69
CA GLY A 123 -13.04 -34.35 16.04
C GLY A 123 -11.63 -34.59 15.51
N ALA A 124 -11.40 -35.66 14.74
CA ALA A 124 -10.08 -35.96 14.19
C ALA A 124 -9.71 -34.95 13.08
N SER A 125 -8.52 -34.37 13.17
CA SER A 125 -8.01 -33.39 12.20
C SER A 125 -6.86 -33.96 11.37
N GLN A 126 -6.80 -33.59 10.09
CA GLN A 126 -5.72 -33.93 9.18
C GLN A 126 -5.33 -32.70 8.34
N GLU A 127 -4.03 -32.43 8.26
CA GLU A 127 -3.48 -31.41 7.34
C GLU A 127 -3.21 -32.02 5.97
N PHE A 128 -3.45 -31.25 4.92
CA PHE A 128 -3.25 -31.64 3.53
C PHE A 128 -2.93 -30.44 2.64
N SER A 129 -2.12 -30.64 1.61
CA SER A 129 -1.90 -29.66 0.56
C SER A 129 -2.91 -29.82 -0.56
N VAL A 130 -3.31 -28.72 -1.18
CA VAL A 130 -4.22 -28.67 -2.32
C VAL A 130 -3.54 -27.93 -3.46
N GLN A 131 -3.52 -28.56 -4.63
CA GLN A 131 -2.97 -28.00 -5.86
C GLN A 131 -4.01 -28.03 -6.97
N ARG A 132 -4.01 -27.01 -7.83
CA ARG A 132 -4.77 -26.97 -9.08
C ARG A 132 -3.81 -26.67 -10.21
N GLN A 133 -3.82 -27.50 -11.25
CA GLN A 133 -2.91 -27.37 -12.41
C GLN A 133 -1.42 -27.30 -12.02
N GLY A 134 -1.03 -27.97 -10.92
CA GLY A 134 0.35 -28.01 -10.44
C GLY A 134 0.75 -26.90 -9.46
N GLU A 135 -0.09 -25.87 -9.29
CA GLU A 135 0.16 -24.74 -8.40
C GLU A 135 -0.63 -24.86 -7.08
N PRO A 136 -0.10 -24.38 -5.94
CA PRO A 136 -0.83 -24.33 -4.67
C PRO A 136 -2.15 -23.56 -4.82
N LEU A 137 -3.27 -24.16 -4.40
CA LEU A 137 -4.56 -23.48 -4.42
C LEU A 137 -4.67 -22.56 -3.21
N VAL A 138 -4.72 -21.25 -3.44
CA VAL A 138 -4.97 -20.23 -2.41
C VAL A 138 -6.36 -19.65 -2.63
N LEU A 139 -7.27 -19.83 -1.66
CA LEU A 139 -8.58 -19.19 -1.71
C LEU A 139 -8.42 -17.70 -1.39
N THR A 140 -8.14 -16.88 -2.39
CA THR A 140 -8.31 -15.43 -2.24
C THR A 140 -9.80 -15.17 -2.03
N SER A 141 -10.20 -14.79 -0.81
CA SER A 141 -11.60 -14.55 -0.46
C SER A 141 -12.27 -13.64 -1.50
N PRO A 142 -13.23 -14.13 -2.31
CA PRO A 142 -13.92 -13.31 -3.29
C PRO A 142 -14.69 -12.15 -2.62
N ALA A 143 -15.11 -12.35 -1.36
CA ALA A 143 -15.81 -11.35 -0.57
C ALA A 143 -15.00 -10.07 -0.30
N ALA A 144 -13.66 -10.17 -0.24
CA ALA A 144 -12.82 -8.98 -0.06
C ALA A 144 -12.76 -8.08 -1.32
N ARG A 145 -13.05 -8.64 -2.51
CA ARG A 145 -13.00 -7.90 -3.78
C ARG A 145 -14.31 -7.19 -4.11
N GLN A 146 -15.45 -7.74 -3.71
CA GLN A 146 -16.77 -7.19 -4.10
C GLN A 146 -17.54 -6.48 -2.99
N GLY A 147 -17.01 -6.49 -1.75
CA GLY A 147 -17.79 -5.99 -0.62
C GLY A 147 -18.98 -6.92 -0.36
N SER A 148 -19.60 -6.75 0.79
CA SER A 148 -20.88 -7.40 1.11
C SER A 148 -21.85 -6.32 1.55
N ALA A 149 -23.13 -6.66 1.73
CA ALA A 149 -24.10 -5.71 2.29
C ALA A 149 -23.68 -5.11 3.65
N ALA A 150 -22.73 -5.74 4.35
CA ALA A 150 -22.23 -5.31 5.66
C ALA A 150 -20.73 -4.91 5.67
N ALA A 151 -20.02 -4.93 4.53
CA ALA A 151 -18.59 -4.62 4.48
C ALA A 151 -18.17 -3.96 3.17
N PRO A 152 -17.35 -2.90 3.19
CA PRO A 152 -16.91 -2.24 1.98
C PRO A 152 -15.98 -3.13 1.16
N SER A 153 -16.10 -3.03 -0.16
CA SER A 153 -15.21 -3.66 -1.13
C SER A 153 -13.85 -2.97 -1.17
N ALA A 154 -12.84 -3.69 -1.67
CA ALA A 154 -11.54 -3.07 -1.99
C ALA A 154 -11.68 -1.88 -2.97
N ASP A 155 -12.69 -1.90 -3.85
CA ASP A 155 -12.96 -0.85 -4.84
C ASP A 155 -13.52 0.42 -4.18
N GLU A 156 -14.50 0.25 -3.29
CA GLU A 156 -15.06 1.35 -2.48
C GLU A 156 -13.98 1.96 -1.57
N LEU A 157 -13.13 1.12 -0.97
CA LEU A 157 -12.01 1.56 -0.16
C LEU A 157 -10.95 2.30 -0.99
N ALA A 158 -10.58 1.78 -2.16
CA ALA A 158 -9.63 2.45 -3.06
C ALA A 158 -10.15 3.82 -3.50
N LYS A 159 -11.44 3.91 -3.83
CA LYS A 159 -12.10 5.16 -4.18
C LYS A 159 -12.13 6.14 -3.00
N SER A 160 -12.46 5.67 -1.80
CA SER A 160 -12.43 6.51 -0.60
C SER A 160 -11.02 6.99 -0.29
N LEU A 161 -10.00 6.13 -0.36
CA LEU A 161 -8.59 6.47 -0.11
C LEU A 161 -7.96 7.35 -1.21
N ALA A 162 -8.56 7.42 -2.40
CA ALA A 162 -8.18 8.36 -3.45
C ALA A 162 -8.84 9.74 -3.28
N ASN A 163 -9.88 9.86 -2.46
CA ASN A 163 -10.44 11.15 -2.08
C ASN A 163 -9.48 11.89 -1.13
N PRO A 164 -8.97 13.09 -1.47
CA PRO A 164 -8.10 13.84 -0.56
C PRO A 164 -8.79 14.20 0.77
N ASN A 165 -10.12 14.32 0.79
CA ASN A 165 -10.94 14.57 1.98
C ASN A 165 -11.48 13.27 2.61
N THR A 166 -10.77 12.14 2.43
CA THR A 166 -11.25 10.84 2.92
C THR A 166 -11.55 10.89 4.43
N PRO A 167 -12.68 10.31 4.88
CA PRO A 167 -12.96 10.18 6.32
C PRO A 167 -12.21 9.00 6.96
N LEU A 168 -11.45 8.23 6.18
CA LEU A 168 -10.69 7.07 6.67
C LEU A 168 -9.41 7.53 7.37
N ALA A 169 -9.26 7.17 8.64
CA ALA A 169 -7.99 7.37 9.33
C ALA A 169 -6.93 6.40 8.78
N THR A 170 -5.77 6.93 8.42
CA THR A 170 -4.71 6.16 7.75
C THR A 170 -3.34 6.55 8.29
N LEU A 171 -2.46 5.57 8.49
CA LEU A 171 -1.05 5.80 8.80
C LEU A 171 -0.25 5.66 7.51
N ASN A 172 0.15 6.77 6.88
CA ASN A 172 0.85 6.71 5.60
C ASN A 172 2.37 6.72 5.81
N PHE A 173 3.07 5.81 5.14
CA PHE A 173 4.52 5.74 5.09
C PHE A 173 4.95 5.82 3.62
N LYS A 174 5.85 6.76 3.31
CA LYS A 174 6.42 6.92 1.97
C LYS A 174 7.93 6.80 2.07
N LEU A 175 8.48 5.66 1.66
CA LEU A 175 9.91 5.46 1.55
C LEU A 175 10.35 5.89 0.15
N GLN A 176 11.19 6.89 0.04
CA GLN A 176 11.57 7.51 -1.23
C GLN A 176 13.09 7.52 -1.36
N TYR A 177 13.59 6.91 -2.42
CA TYR A 177 14.98 6.96 -2.84
C TYR A 177 15.14 7.98 -3.95
N ARG A 178 16.15 8.84 -3.87
CA ARG A 178 16.44 9.89 -4.86
C ARG A 178 17.86 9.76 -5.38
N THR A 179 18.05 10.05 -6.66
CA THR A 179 19.35 10.43 -7.21
C THR A 179 19.33 11.92 -7.50
N PHE A 180 20.52 12.53 -7.48
CA PHE A 180 20.67 13.95 -7.70
C PHE A 180 21.49 14.23 -8.97
N ASP A 181 21.40 15.45 -9.46
CA ASP A 181 22.21 15.99 -10.55
C ASP A 181 22.40 17.50 -10.35
N GLY A 182 23.30 18.11 -11.11
CA GLY A 182 23.56 19.54 -11.08
C GLY A 182 24.98 19.93 -11.49
N ASP A 183 25.24 21.23 -11.48
CA ASP A 183 26.51 21.84 -11.89
C ASP A 183 27.63 21.65 -10.86
N LEU A 184 27.29 21.31 -9.61
CA LEU A 184 28.28 21.09 -8.56
C LEU A 184 29.12 19.81 -8.84
N PRO A 185 30.44 19.85 -8.58
CA PRO A 185 31.31 18.68 -8.81
C PRO A 185 30.86 17.47 -8.00
N GLY A 186 30.58 16.36 -8.67
CA GLY A 186 30.13 15.10 -8.05
C GLY A 186 28.63 14.99 -7.83
N ALA A 187 27.83 16.01 -8.18
CA ALA A 187 26.38 16.02 -7.95
C ALA A 187 25.64 14.79 -8.50
N SER A 188 26.05 14.29 -9.68
CA SER A 188 25.45 13.12 -10.34
C SER A 188 25.82 11.78 -9.72
N ASP A 189 26.77 11.74 -8.79
CA ASP A 189 27.12 10.53 -8.03
C ASP A 189 26.31 10.42 -6.71
N GLU A 190 25.54 11.46 -6.37
CA GLU A 190 24.84 11.59 -5.10
C GLU A 190 23.46 10.93 -5.08
N SER A 191 23.06 10.46 -3.90
CA SER A 191 21.76 9.84 -3.67
C SER A 191 21.33 10.00 -2.22
N GLY A 192 20.03 9.88 -1.96
CA GLY A 192 19.48 10.02 -0.62
C GLY A 192 18.21 9.20 -0.44
N THR A 193 17.97 8.76 0.79
CA THR A 193 16.75 8.02 1.14
C THR A 193 15.98 8.79 2.20
N SER A 194 14.66 8.84 2.05
CA SER A 194 13.77 9.51 3.01
C SER A 194 12.59 8.61 3.36
N LEU A 195 12.14 8.67 4.60
CA LEU A 195 10.86 8.14 5.05
C LEU A 195 9.97 9.30 5.49
N LEU A 196 8.89 9.52 4.76
CA LEU A 196 7.85 10.46 5.16
C LEU A 196 6.72 9.69 5.87
N PHE A 197 6.54 9.94 7.16
CA PHE A 197 5.40 9.45 7.93
C PHE A 197 4.31 10.53 7.99
N GLN A 198 3.11 10.23 7.50
CA GLN A 198 1.98 11.17 7.45
C GLN A 198 0.71 10.51 7.99
N PRO A 199 0.48 10.51 9.31
CA PRO A 199 -0.79 10.06 9.85
C PRO A 199 -1.89 11.04 9.47
N ALA A 200 -3.03 10.53 9.04
CA ALA A 200 -4.22 11.32 8.72
C ALA A 200 -5.37 10.84 9.58
N PHE A 201 -5.85 11.72 10.46
CA PHE A 201 -7.00 11.46 11.33
C PHE A 201 -8.05 12.55 11.13
N PRO A 202 -8.98 12.35 10.19
CA PRO A 202 -10.02 13.33 9.89
C PRO A 202 -11.03 13.43 11.04
N PHE A 203 -11.54 14.63 11.27
CA PHE A 203 -12.62 14.97 12.21
C PHE A 203 -13.91 15.15 11.41
N PRO A 204 -14.73 14.09 11.25
CA PRO A 204 -16.02 14.21 10.58
C PRO A 204 -16.98 15.09 11.40
N LEU A 205 -17.74 15.92 10.70
CA LEU A 205 -18.76 16.79 11.28
C LEU A 205 -20.17 16.28 10.97
N ASP A 206 -21.15 16.67 11.78
CA ASP A 206 -22.57 16.30 11.63
C ASP A 206 -23.15 16.60 10.25
N ASN A 207 -22.69 17.69 9.62
CA ASN A 207 -23.16 18.11 8.31
C ASN A 207 -22.56 17.30 7.14
N GLY A 208 -21.68 16.34 7.44
CA GLY A 208 -20.98 15.49 6.48
C GLY A 208 -19.67 16.09 5.92
N ASP A 209 -19.28 17.28 6.37
CA ASP A 209 -17.98 17.87 6.07
C ASP A 209 -16.92 17.34 7.04
N THR A 210 -15.65 17.65 6.78
CA THR A 210 -14.52 17.10 7.52
C THR A 210 -13.54 18.21 7.85
N VAL A 211 -13.08 18.29 9.09
CA VAL A 211 -11.84 19.02 9.42
C VAL A 211 -10.70 18.00 9.43
N PHE A 212 -9.55 18.31 8.86
CA PHE A 212 -8.40 17.41 8.92
C PHE A 212 -7.18 18.15 9.44
N PHE A 213 -6.41 17.45 10.26
CA PHE A 213 -5.06 17.82 10.69
C PHE A 213 -4.14 16.67 10.26
N ARG A 214 -3.19 16.93 9.37
CA ARG A 214 -2.28 15.91 8.84
C ARG A 214 -0.84 16.38 9.04
N PRO A 215 -0.18 15.97 10.13
CA PRO A 215 1.24 16.22 10.29
C PRO A 215 2.06 15.32 9.36
N ALA A 216 3.24 15.80 8.98
CA ALA A 216 4.18 15.15 8.09
C ALA A 216 5.55 15.16 8.75
N PHE A 217 6.09 13.98 9.03
CA PHE A 217 7.37 13.77 9.70
C PHE A 217 8.39 13.26 8.68
N PRO A 218 9.27 14.12 8.16
CA PRO A 218 10.30 13.72 7.21
C PRO A 218 11.52 13.18 7.97
N ILE A 219 11.87 11.92 7.73
CA ILE A 219 13.08 11.30 8.27
C ILE A 219 14.03 11.06 7.11
N GLN A 220 15.23 11.60 7.19
CA GLN A 220 16.26 11.52 6.16
C GLN A 220 17.34 10.50 6.56
N PHE A 221 17.78 9.73 5.58
CA PHE A 221 18.86 8.76 5.67
C PHE A 221 19.87 9.05 4.57
N ASP A 222 21.10 9.30 4.98
CA ASP A 222 22.24 9.60 4.11
C ASP A 222 21.89 10.69 3.08
N GLN A 223 21.27 11.79 3.54
CA GLN A 223 20.95 12.93 2.69
C GLN A 223 22.23 13.64 2.29
N SER A 224 22.54 13.64 1.00
CA SER A 224 23.69 14.37 0.45
C SER A 224 23.56 15.87 0.71
N ILE A 225 24.63 16.46 1.24
CA ILE A 225 24.82 17.88 1.50
C ILE A 225 26.15 18.32 0.90
N PHE A 226 26.20 19.53 0.33
CA PHE A 226 27.40 20.05 -0.30
C PHE A 226 28.19 20.94 0.66
N GLU A 227 29.43 20.56 0.97
CA GLU A 227 30.32 21.25 1.92
C GLU A 227 31.44 22.04 1.21
N GLY A 228 31.15 22.58 0.01
CA GLY A 228 32.10 23.43 -0.71
C GLY A 228 33.33 22.66 -1.20
N GLU A 229 34.53 23.07 -0.78
CA GLU A 229 35.78 22.44 -1.22
C GLU A 229 35.93 20.98 -0.77
N ALA A 230 35.24 20.57 0.31
CA ALA A 230 35.25 19.20 0.80
C ALA A 230 34.43 18.23 -0.07
N GLY A 231 33.60 18.75 -0.98
CA GLY A 231 32.69 17.95 -1.81
C GLY A 231 31.37 17.68 -1.09
N PHE A 232 30.80 16.51 -1.32
CA PHE A 232 29.56 16.06 -0.67
C PHE A 232 29.84 15.24 0.58
N ASP A 233 29.04 15.47 1.62
CA ASP A 233 28.90 14.59 2.79
C ASP A 233 27.43 14.15 2.94
N SER A 234 27.13 13.30 3.91
CA SER A 234 25.80 12.74 4.15
C SER A 234 25.33 12.98 5.58
N VAL A 235 24.09 13.44 5.73
CA VAL A 235 23.46 13.69 7.03
C VAL A 235 22.19 12.86 7.19
N SER A 236 21.91 12.39 8.40
CA SER A 236 20.69 11.63 8.72
C SER A 236 20.00 12.24 9.92
N GLY A 237 18.68 12.33 9.88
CA GLY A 237 17.95 12.98 10.96
C GLY A 237 16.48 13.20 10.65
N LEU A 238 15.80 13.87 11.57
CA LEU A 238 14.47 14.40 11.35
C LEU A 238 14.62 15.75 10.64
N GLY A 239 13.81 16.02 9.62
CA GLY A 239 13.67 17.36 9.04
C GLY A 239 12.52 18.14 9.68
N ASP A 240 12.24 19.34 9.17
CA ASP A 240 11.15 20.17 9.67
C ASP A 240 9.78 19.49 9.52
N ILE A 241 9.05 19.39 10.64
CA ILE A 241 7.72 18.80 10.66
C ILE A 241 6.74 19.82 10.08
N ALA A 242 6.05 19.42 9.01
CA ALA A 242 4.97 20.20 8.44
C ALA A 242 3.60 19.65 8.87
N PHE A 243 2.56 20.46 8.75
CA PHE A 243 1.19 19.99 8.85
C PHE A 243 0.25 20.79 7.96
N ASP A 244 -0.81 20.14 7.51
CA ASP A 244 -1.99 20.82 7.01
C ASP A 244 -3.13 20.79 8.03
N LEU A 245 -3.88 21.89 8.08
CA LEU A 245 -5.11 22.04 8.85
C LEU A 245 -6.17 22.67 7.94
N ALA A 246 -7.20 21.92 7.59
CA ALA A 246 -8.20 22.40 6.63
C ALA A 246 -9.60 21.89 6.91
N TYR A 247 -10.55 22.66 6.39
CA TYR A 247 -11.95 22.29 6.29
C TYR A 247 -12.22 21.79 4.88
N GLY A 248 -12.72 20.56 4.76
CA GLY A 248 -12.99 19.88 3.51
C GLY A 248 -14.44 19.45 3.37
N ARG A 249 -14.94 19.51 2.15
CA ARG A 249 -16.28 19.06 1.77
C ARG A 249 -16.21 18.11 0.58
N THR A 250 -17.00 17.05 0.63
CA THR A 250 -17.22 16.15 -0.52
C THR A 250 -18.71 16.09 -0.83
N ASN A 251 -19.11 16.72 -1.93
CA ASN A 251 -20.49 16.62 -2.42
C ASN A 251 -20.67 15.26 -3.11
N LYS A 252 -21.39 14.33 -2.49
CA LYS A 252 -21.57 12.96 -2.99
C LYS A 252 -22.40 12.87 -4.27
N GLU A 253 -23.30 13.83 -4.52
CA GLU A 253 -24.17 13.84 -5.71
C GLU A 253 -23.42 14.29 -6.96
N THR A 254 -22.63 15.36 -6.82
CA THR A 254 -21.87 15.93 -7.93
C THR A 254 -20.46 15.35 -8.02
N GLY A 255 -19.93 14.74 -6.96
CA GLY A 255 -18.53 14.33 -6.85
C GLY A 255 -17.55 15.49 -6.68
N LEU A 256 -18.02 16.73 -6.51
CA LEU A 256 -17.14 17.87 -6.27
C LEU A 256 -16.54 17.79 -4.87
N VAL A 257 -15.22 17.93 -4.79
CA VAL A 257 -14.43 17.98 -3.56
C VAL A 257 -13.73 19.32 -3.51
N TRP A 258 -13.76 19.97 -2.35
CA TRP A 258 -12.92 21.12 -2.10
C TRP A 258 -12.46 21.11 -0.65
N ALA A 259 -11.32 21.74 -0.38
CA ALA A 259 -10.90 22.04 0.97
C ALA A 259 -10.16 23.37 1.00
N ALA A 260 -10.25 24.07 2.12
CA ALA A 260 -9.53 25.31 2.34
C ALA A 260 -9.00 25.34 3.77
N GLY A 261 -7.78 25.84 3.94
CA GLY A 261 -7.14 25.87 5.23
C GLY A 261 -5.77 26.49 5.18
N MET A 262 -4.87 25.95 5.99
CA MET A 262 -3.48 26.38 6.05
C MET A 262 -2.52 25.20 6.02
N ILE A 263 -1.34 25.47 5.48
CA ILE A 263 -0.13 24.68 5.65
C ILE A 263 0.83 25.44 6.57
N ALA A 264 1.59 24.71 7.38
CA ALA A 264 2.63 25.30 8.21
C ALA A 264 3.78 24.30 8.43
N SER A 265 4.98 24.81 8.70
CA SER A 265 6.12 24.01 9.14
C SER A 265 6.71 24.54 10.46
N LEU A 266 7.26 23.61 11.22
CA LEU A 266 7.90 23.80 12.51
C LEU A 266 9.41 23.57 12.36
N PRO A 267 10.26 24.43 12.93
CA PRO A 267 11.71 24.21 12.95
C PRO A 267 12.04 23.10 13.95
N THR A 268 11.96 21.86 13.49
CA THR A 268 12.13 20.65 14.31
C THR A 268 13.22 19.73 13.77
N ALA A 269 13.91 20.16 12.71
CA ALA A 269 15.04 19.44 12.19
C ALA A 269 16.06 19.15 13.31
N THR A 270 16.65 17.96 13.28
CA THR A 270 17.67 17.57 14.26
C THR A 270 19.07 17.99 13.89
N GLU A 271 19.28 18.32 12.62
CA GLU A 271 20.53 18.79 12.02
C GLU A 271 20.19 20.04 11.20
N ASP A 272 21.06 21.05 11.25
CA ASP A 272 20.81 22.36 10.66
C ASP A 272 20.64 22.27 9.13
N GLU A 273 21.26 21.28 8.48
CA GLU A 273 21.16 21.03 7.03
C GLU A 273 19.85 20.37 6.60
N LEU A 274 19.04 19.88 7.55
CA LEU A 274 17.78 19.18 7.29
C LEU A 274 16.53 20.07 7.49
N GLY A 275 16.72 21.33 7.85
CA GLY A 275 15.64 22.29 8.10
C GLY A 275 16.08 23.72 7.79
N PHE A 276 15.15 24.65 7.91
CA PHE A 276 15.43 26.08 7.69
C PHE A 276 15.54 26.87 8.99
N ASP A 277 15.29 26.25 10.15
CA ASP A 277 15.14 26.96 11.44
C ASP A 277 14.12 28.11 11.40
N ARG A 278 13.13 27.97 10.52
CA ARG A 278 12.03 28.92 10.33
C ARG A 278 10.69 28.27 10.66
N TRP A 279 9.85 29.05 11.33
CA TRP A 279 8.43 28.83 11.36
C TRP A 279 7.82 29.37 10.08
N THR A 280 7.04 28.55 9.39
CA THR A 280 6.38 28.96 8.16
C THR A 280 4.88 28.70 8.24
N ALA A 281 4.10 29.50 7.53
CA ALA A 281 2.67 29.29 7.40
C ALA A 281 2.15 29.93 6.11
N GLY A 282 1.02 29.42 5.64
CA GLY A 282 0.25 30.10 4.60
C GLY A 282 -0.97 29.31 4.15
N PRO A 283 -1.72 29.84 3.17
CA PRO A 283 -3.00 29.26 2.78
C PRO A 283 -2.83 27.96 1.97
N GLU A 284 -3.80 27.06 2.11
CA GLU A 284 -4.00 25.93 1.21
C GLU A 284 -5.41 25.89 0.60
N LEU A 285 -5.50 25.43 -0.64
CA LEU A 285 -6.75 25.27 -1.37
C LEU A 285 -6.71 24.00 -2.23
N LEU A 286 -7.65 23.10 -1.99
CA LEU A 286 -7.90 21.91 -2.79
C LEU A 286 -9.18 22.08 -3.60
N VAL A 287 -9.15 21.70 -4.87
CA VAL A 287 -10.35 21.44 -5.68
C VAL A 287 -10.15 20.15 -6.46
N ALA A 288 -11.12 19.23 -6.36
CA ALA A 288 -11.08 17.98 -7.09
C ALA A 288 -12.48 17.50 -7.50
N LYS A 289 -12.52 16.55 -8.42
CA LYS A 289 -13.71 15.89 -8.95
C LYS A 289 -13.52 14.39 -8.84
N LEU A 290 -14.38 13.76 -8.04
CA LEU A 290 -14.52 12.31 -7.93
C LEU A 290 -15.57 11.84 -8.92
N SER A 291 -15.20 10.96 -9.83
CA SER A 291 -16.13 10.26 -10.71
C SER A 291 -16.32 8.80 -10.25
N ALA A 292 -16.95 7.97 -11.08
CA ALA A 292 -17.06 6.55 -10.81
C ALA A 292 -15.68 5.86 -10.80
N ASN A 293 -14.79 6.26 -11.71
CA ASN A 293 -13.55 5.57 -12.02
C ASN A 293 -12.32 6.50 -12.09
N ALA A 294 -12.45 7.77 -11.70
CA ALA A 294 -11.33 8.70 -11.72
C ALA A 294 -11.43 9.78 -10.63
N VAL A 295 -10.28 10.34 -10.27
CA VAL A 295 -10.12 11.52 -9.44
C VAL A 295 -9.26 12.52 -10.21
N LEU A 296 -9.78 13.72 -10.45
CA LEU A 296 -9.06 14.81 -11.11
C LEU A 296 -9.10 16.04 -10.22
N GLY A 297 -7.98 16.71 -10.00
CA GLY A 297 -7.96 17.90 -9.16
C GLY A 297 -6.59 18.53 -9.00
N ALA A 298 -6.51 19.50 -8.11
CA ALA A 298 -5.25 20.07 -7.66
C ALA A 298 -5.37 20.56 -6.21
N LEU A 299 -4.28 20.44 -5.46
CA LEU A 299 -4.07 21.15 -4.20
C LEU A 299 -2.97 22.18 -4.42
N THR A 300 -3.24 23.44 -4.10
CA THR A 300 -2.28 24.53 -4.17
C THR A 300 -2.02 25.08 -2.78
N THR A 301 -0.76 25.35 -2.48
CA THR A 301 -0.35 25.97 -1.23
C THR A 301 0.59 27.14 -1.51
N TYR A 302 0.53 28.15 -0.66
CA TYR A 302 1.56 29.18 -0.57
C TYR A 302 2.01 29.24 0.88
N GLN A 303 3.30 29.27 1.13
CA GLN A 303 3.88 29.22 2.46
C GLN A 303 5.05 30.19 2.54
N THR A 304 5.08 31.01 3.59
CA THR A 304 6.19 31.93 3.87
C THR A 304 6.61 31.84 5.33
N ASP A 305 7.87 32.14 5.63
CA ASP A 305 8.34 32.25 7.01
C ASP A 305 7.77 33.49 7.72
N PHE A 306 7.68 33.41 9.05
CA PHE A 306 7.21 34.53 9.88
C PHE A 306 7.95 34.66 11.22
N ALA A 307 8.72 33.66 11.60
CA ALA A 307 9.55 33.64 12.81
C ALA A 307 10.64 32.57 12.65
N GLY A 308 11.65 32.58 13.53
CA GLY A 308 12.72 31.59 13.52
C GLY A 308 14.09 32.22 13.66
N SER A 309 15.10 31.38 13.86
CA SER A 309 16.50 31.79 14.00
C SER A 309 17.34 31.57 12.74
N GLY A 310 16.81 30.84 11.75
CA GLY A 310 17.53 30.60 10.50
C GLY A 310 17.85 31.87 9.73
N ASP A 311 18.89 31.83 8.90
CA ASP A 311 19.34 32.98 8.11
C ASP A 311 18.69 33.04 6.71
N LEU A 312 18.13 31.92 6.24
CA LEU A 312 17.44 31.83 4.96
C LEU A 312 15.96 32.15 5.14
N ASP A 313 15.44 33.00 4.27
CA ASP A 313 14.01 33.27 4.17
C ASP A 313 13.34 32.16 3.35
N VAL A 314 12.06 31.89 3.62
CA VAL A 314 11.28 30.86 2.96
C VAL A 314 10.06 31.52 2.33
N SER A 315 9.94 31.42 1.02
CA SER A 315 8.70 31.73 0.29
C SER A 315 8.51 30.72 -0.82
N THR A 316 7.44 29.93 -0.73
CA THR A 316 7.25 28.78 -1.61
C THR A 316 5.79 28.61 -2.03
N PHE A 317 5.59 28.49 -3.35
CA PHE A 317 4.32 28.11 -3.94
C PHE A 317 4.37 26.66 -4.43
N THR A 318 3.37 25.84 -4.08
CA THR A 318 3.32 24.42 -4.46
C THR A 318 2.00 24.09 -5.15
N VAL A 319 2.07 23.25 -6.19
CA VAL A 319 0.93 22.69 -6.91
C VAL A 319 1.05 21.17 -6.95
N ASN A 320 0.13 20.50 -6.26
CA ASN A 320 -0.09 19.06 -6.35
C ASN A 320 -1.18 18.79 -7.39
N ALA A 321 -0.81 18.44 -8.63
CA ALA A 321 -1.80 18.10 -9.67
C ALA A 321 -2.24 16.64 -9.51
N ILE A 322 -3.54 16.34 -9.47
CA ILE A 322 -4.05 14.99 -9.18
C ILE A 322 -4.78 14.48 -10.42
N ALA A 323 -4.33 13.35 -10.97
CA ALA A 323 -5.08 12.59 -11.96
C ALA A 323 -4.93 11.09 -11.73
N ILE A 324 -5.95 10.46 -11.14
CA ILE A 324 -5.95 9.05 -10.74
C ILE A 324 -7.10 8.33 -11.45
N PHE A 325 -6.80 7.22 -12.11
CA PHE A 325 -7.74 6.27 -12.68
C PHE A 325 -7.91 5.05 -11.75
N LEU A 326 -9.15 4.60 -11.58
CA LEU A 326 -9.57 3.50 -10.73
C LEU A 326 -10.19 2.40 -11.61
N PRO A 327 -9.38 1.48 -12.18
CA PRO A 327 -9.88 0.42 -13.06
C PRO A 327 -10.71 -0.66 -12.37
N GLY A 328 -10.79 -0.64 -11.02
CA GLY A 328 -11.43 -1.67 -10.20
C GLY A 328 -10.44 -2.69 -9.64
N GLY A 329 -10.93 -3.60 -8.81
CA GLY A 329 -10.12 -4.59 -8.08
C GLY A 329 -9.15 -3.99 -7.03
N GLY A 330 -9.48 -2.82 -6.49
CA GLY A 330 -8.68 -2.05 -5.54
C GLY A 330 -7.51 -1.28 -6.16
N TRP A 331 -7.32 -1.37 -7.48
CA TRP A 331 -6.20 -0.73 -8.17
C TRP A 331 -6.44 0.76 -8.39
N ASN A 332 -5.35 1.53 -8.37
CA ASN A 332 -5.28 2.89 -8.86
C ASN A 332 -4.02 3.08 -9.70
N VAL A 333 -4.12 3.87 -10.76
CA VAL A 333 -3.01 4.25 -11.64
C VAL A 333 -3.16 5.72 -11.95
N GLY A 334 -2.11 6.51 -11.82
CA GLY A 334 -2.25 7.94 -12.02
C GLY A 334 -0.95 8.71 -11.95
N THR A 335 -1.10 10.02 -11.90
CA THR A 335 -0.02 10.98 -11.74
C THR A 335 -0.43 11.97 -10.65
N VAL A 336 0.47 12.21 -9.70
CA VAL A 336 0.30 13.18 -8.62
C VAL A 336 1.58 14.00 -8.42
N PRO A 337 2.08 14.73 -9.45
CA PRO A 337 3.32 15.48 -9.33
C PRO A 337 3.15 16.64 -8.35
N ILE A 338 4.19 16.86 -7.55
CA ILE A 338 4.33 17.99 -6.65
C ILE A 338 5.29 18.97 -7.31
N MET A 339 4.76 20.07 -7.83
CA MET A 339 5.55 21.14 -8.45
C MET A 339 5.74 22.25 -7.44
N THR A 340 6.96 22.72 -7.29
CA THR A 340 7.31 23.74 -6.29
C THR A 340 8.02 24.90 -6.97
N TYR A 341 7.66 26.12 -6.60
CA TYR A 341 8.36 27.34 -6.96
C TYR A 341 8.89 27.99 -5.69
N ASP A 342 10.21 28.11 -5.60
CA ASP A 342 10.91 28.87 -4.58
C ASP A 342 11.03 30.32 -5.08
N GLU A 343 10.35 31.24 -4.40
CA GLU A 343 10.34 32.65 -4.79
C GLU A 343 11.67 33.34 -4.44
N GLU A 344 12.34 32.93 -3.36
CA GLU A 344 13.59 33.53 -2.91
C GLU A 344 14.73 33.25 -3.89
N ASN A 345 14.74 32.03 -4.44
CA ASN A 345 15.72 31.62 -5.45
C ASN A 345 15.21 31.75 -6.88
N SER A 346 13.94 32.16 -7.07
CA SER A 346 13.26 32.21 -8.38
C SER A 346 13.35 30.90 -9.17
N GLN A 347 13.31 29.75 -8.47
CA GLN A 347 13.62 28.44 -9.01
C GLN A 347 12.39 27.52 -9.00
N TRP A 348 12.17 26.80 -10.09
CA TRP A 348 11.15 25.75 -10.16
C TRP A 348 11.76 24.37 -9.85
N THR A 349 10.94 23.50 -9.28
CA THR A 349 11.17 22.06 -9.23
C THR A 349 9.92 21.37 -9.78
N VAL A 350 10.04 20.69 -10.92
CA VAL A 350 8.91 20.13 -11.67
C VAL A 350 9.19 18.66 -11.99
N PRO A 351 8.50 17.72 -11.32
CA PRO A 351 8.55 16.32 -11.68
C PRO A 351 7.46 15.92 -12.67
N VAL A 352 7.80 14.99 -13.56
CA VAL A 352 6.83 14.12 -14.23
C VAL A 352 6.66 12.89 -13.34
N ASN A 353 5.44 12.69 -12.82
CA ASN A 353 5.12 11.61 -11.90
C ASN A 353 4.32 10.50 -12.58
N LEU A 354 4.58 9.25 -12.18
CA LEU A 354 3.69 8.12 -12.41
C LEU A 354 3.60 7.30 -11.13
N GLN A 355 2.38 6.93 -10.74
CA GLN A 355 2.13 6.06 -9.60
C GLN A 355 1.15 4.94 -9.93
N VAL A 356 1.37 3.79 -9.31
CA VAL A 356 0.47 2.64 -9.31
C VAL A 356 0.28 2.18 -7.87
N GLY A 357 -0.97 2.00 -7.46
CA GLY A 357 -1.30 1.54 -6.13
C GLY A 357 -2.38 0.47 -6.11
N LYS A 358 -2.45 -0.25 -4.99
CA LYS A 358 -3.45 -1.27 -4.73
C LYS A 358 -3.94 -1.19 -3.30
N THR A 359 -5.25 -1.21 -3.16
CA THR A 359 -5.94 -1.38 -1.89
C THR A 359 -6.30 -2.85 -1.72
N VAL A 360 -5.93 -3.43 -0.59
CA VAL A 360 -6.25 -4.82 -0.23
C VAL A 360 -6.79 -4.88 1.19
N ILE A 361 -7.61 -5.88 1.48
CA ILE A 361 -8.10 -6.13 2.84
C ILE A 361 -7.32 -7.33 3.39
N LEU A 362 -6.48 -7.10 4.40
CA LEU A 362 -5.65 -8.11 5.05
C LEU A 362 -6.09 -8.25 6.51
N GLY A 363 -6.52 -9.44 6.91
CA GLY A 363 -7.01 -9.68 8.27
C GLY A 363 -8.20 -8.80 8.67
N GLY A 364 -9.06 -8.44 7.71
CA GLY A 364 -10.20 -7.53 7.93
C GLY A 364 -9.86 -6.03 7.93
N ARG A 365 -8.58 -5.67 7.84
CA ARG A 365 -8.12 -4.28 7.78
C ARG A 365 -7.81 -3.86 6.34
N PRO A 366 -8.27 -2.70 5.86
CA PRO A 366 -7.81 -2.14 4.60
C PRO A 366 -6.34 -1.67 4.67
N TRP A 367 -5.58 -1.96 3.62
CA TRP A 367 -4.21 -1.52 3.43
C TRP A 367 -4.05 -0.94 2.03
N LYS A 368 -3.37 0.20 1.93
CA LYS A 368 -2.90 0.77 0.67
C LYS A 368 -1.44 0.41 0.48
N PHE A 369 -1.08 -0.05 -0.71
CA PHE A 369 0.29 -0.19 -1.17
C PHE A 369 0.45 0.59 -2.48
N GLY A 370 1.63 1.11 -2.76
CA GLY A 370 1.89 1.78 -4.02
C GLY A 370 3.36 1.95 -4.32
N VAL A 371 3.65 2.16 -5.59
CA VAL A 371 4.95 2.55 -6.10
C VAL A 371 4.77 3.82 -6.92
N GLU A 372 5.70 4.74 -6.80
CA GLU A 372 5.76 5.94 -7.62
C GLU A 372 7.16 6.15 -8.20
N VAL A 373 7.20 6.80 -9.35
CA VAL A 373 8.42 7.26 -9.99
C VAL A 373 8.24 8.72 -10.38
N ASN A 374 9.24 9.53 -10.09
CA ASN A 374 9.32 10.93 -10.51
C ASN A 374 10.60 11.14 -11.29
N TYR A 375 10.49 11.80 -12.43
CA TYR A 375 11.63 12.34 -13.17
C TYR A 375 11.52 13.87 -13.15
N TYR A 376 12.52 14.53 -12.62
CA TYR A 376 12.53 15.98 -12.46
C TYR A 376 13.01 16.62 -13.77
N VAL A 377 12.10 17.27 -14.48
CA VAL A 377 12.39 17.97 -15.74
C VAL A 377 12.89 19.40 -15.52
N GLU A 378 12.71 19.90 -14.31
CA GLU A 378 13.18 21.20 -13.83
C GLU A 378 13.57 21.03 -12.35
N GLN A 379 14.72 21.55 -11.96
CA GLN A 379 15.30 21.46 -10.63
C GLN A 379 16.41 22.54 -10.50
N ALA A 380 16.96 22.76 -9.31
CA ALA A 380 17.97 23.80 -9.11
C ALA A 380 19.29 23.48 -9.83
N ASP A 381 19.79 24.42 -10.66
CA ASP A 381 21.00 24.22 -11.48
C ASP A 381 22.19 23.68 -10.68
N ALA A 382 22.40 24.16 -9.45
CA ALA A 382 23.54 23.76 -8.62
C ALA A 382 23.45 22.29 -8.16
N PHE A 383 22.31 21.90 -7.59
CA PHE A 383 22.09 20.56 -7.03
C PHE A 383 20.61 20.34 -6.74
N GLY A 384 20.08 19.22 -7.20
CA GLY A 384 18.73 18.79 -6.85
C GLY A 384 18.37 17.45 -7.48
N PRO A 385 17.14 16.97 -7.21
CA PRO A 385 16.78 15.60 -7.54
C PRO A 385 16.62 15.42 -9.05
N GLU A 386 17.12 14.31 -9.59
CA GLU A 386 16.93 13.90 -10.99
C GLU A 386 15.84 12.83 -11.09
N TRP A 387 15.95 11.78 -10.27
CA TRP A 387 14.97 10.72 -10.17
C TRP A 387 14.54 10.51 -8.72
N MET A 388 13.27 10.13 -8.53
CA MET A 388 12.79 9.58 -7.27
C MET A 388 11.96 8.32 -7.50
N VAL A 389 12.25 7.26 -6.75
CA VAL A 389 11.42 6.05 -6.67
C VAL A 389 10.86 5.94 -5.27
N GLY A 390 9.53 5.88 -5.15
CA GLY A 390 8.82 5.82 -3.89
C GLY A 390 8.09 4.49 -3.70
N PHE A 391 8.14 3.97 -2.48
CA PHE A 391 7.32 2.85 -2.00
C PHE A 391 6.41 3.36 -0.89
N ASN A 392 5.11 3.25 -1.14
CA ASN A 392 4.08 3.80 -0.30
C ASN A 392 3.29 2.66 0.35
N PHE A 393 3.10 2.70 1.66
CA PHE A 393 2.17 1.79 2.32
C PHE A 393 1.43 2.49 3.46
N GLY A 394 0.21 2.06 3.72
CA GLY A 394 -0.56 2.61 4.82
C GLY A 394 -1.74 1.75 5.23
N PRO A 395 -1.77 1.25 6.48
CA PRO A 395 -2.97 0.64 7.04
C PRO A 395 -4.02 1.71 7.33
N VAL A 396 -5.29 1.39 7.04
CA VAL A 396 -6.42 2.09 7.62
C VAL A 396 -6.56 1.66 9.08
N VAL A 397 -6.73 2.63 9.96
CA VAL A 397 -6.84 2.43 11.40
C VAL A 397 -8.17 2.98 11.90
N ASP A 398 -8.55 2.58 13.11
CA ASP A 398 -9.75 3.14 13.74
C ASP A 398 -9.54 4.63 13.98
N ASN A 399 -10.53 5.41 13.55
CA ASN A 399 -10.49 6.85 13.75
C ASN A 399 -10.99 7.19 15.16
N ILE A 400 -10.07 7.48 16.06
CA ILE A 400 -10.37 7.81 17.47
C ILE A 400 -11.17 9.12 17.64
N PHE A 401 -11.20 9.97 16.60
CA PHE A 401 -11.98 11.21 16.59
C PHE A 401 -13.35 11.05 15.92
N ALA A 402 -13.66 9.87 15.38
CA ALA A 402 -14.98 9.60 14.84
C ALA A 402 -16.02 9.65 15.97
N GLY A 403 -16.96 10.60 15.89
CA GLY A 403 -18.02 10.80 16.87
C GLY A 403 -17.68 11.75 18.03
N TRP A 404 -16.62 12.56 17.90
CA TRP A 404 -16.34 13.65 18.83
C TRP A 404 -17.33 14.82 18.71
N PHE A 405 -17.95 14.97 17.54
CA PHE A 405 -18.93 16.00 17.24
C PHE A 405 -20.29 15.36 16.98
#